data_AF-A0A382UF83-F1
#
_entry.id   AF-A0A382UF83-F1
#
_cell.length_a   1.000
_cell.length_b   1.000
_cell.length_c   1.000
_cell.angle_alpha   90.00
_cell.angle_beta   90.00
_cell.angle_gamma   90.00
#
_symmetry.space_group_name_H-M   'P 1'
#
loop_
_entity.id
_entity.type
_entity.pdbx_description
1 polymer ?
#
loop_
_entity_poly.entity_id
_entity_poly.type
_entity_poly.pdbx_seq_one_letter_code
_entity_poly.pdbx_strand_id
1 'polypeptide(L)'
;MNILFYSLIIFVVSYLLLKFIANTSTKRISNLVRILILISAFILAIVFAFGGRFLLSLPLILLSLGIVKLKGLTIYQLIGLFRLIQTLRNTGRFSFKQNQPFGNSSSLSLDEAYKILNLDKNKKITK
;
A
#
# COMPACT_ATOMS: atom_id res chain seq x y z
N MET A 1 10.43 1.13 43.05
CA MET A 1 10.71 0.76 41.65
C MET A 1 12.20 1.00 41.39
N ASN A 2 13.06 0.03 41.71
CA ASN A 2 14.50 0.20 41.60
C ASN A 2 15.00 -0.49 40.33
N ILE A 3 15.48 0.30 39.38
CA ILE A 3 16.08 -0.18 38.13
C ILE A 3 17.17 -1.24 38.39
N LEU A 4 17.90 -1.09 39.51
CA LEU A 4 18.95 -2.02 39.97
C LEU A 4 18.40 -3.40 40.33
N PHE A 5 17.24 -3.47 40.98
CA PHE A 5 16.60 -4.75 41.32
C PHE A 5 16.12 -5.48 40.07
N TYR A 6 15.52 -4.76 39.12
CA TYR A 6 15.09 -5.35 37.84
C TYR A 6 16.29 -5.83 37.00
N SER A 7 17.39 -5.08 36.99
CA SER A 7 18.62 -5.51 36.32
C SER A 7 19.21 -6.77 36.94
N LEU A 8 19.20 -6.88 38.27
CA LEU A 8 19.70 -8.08 38.95
C LEU A 8 18.85 -9.31 38.59
N ILE A 9 17.52 -9.16 38.57
CA ILE A 9 16.58 -10.21 38.18
C ILE A 9 16.82 -10.65 36.73
N ILE A 10 16.95 -9.70 35.80
CA ILE A 10 17.24 -10.03 34.38
C ILE A 10 18.56 -10.79 34.26
N PHE A 11 19.57 -10.43 35.06
CA PHE A 11 20.90 -11.04 35.02
C PHE A 11 20.87 -12.48 35.54
N VAL A 12 20.15 -12.72 36.65
CA VAL A 12 19.98 -14.07 37.22
C VAL A 12 19.22 -14.97 36.24
N VAL A 13 18.14 -14.48 35.63
CA VAL A 13 17.37 -15.23 34.62
C VAL A 13 18.23 -15.54 33.40
N SER A 14 18.99 -14.56 32.90
CA SER A 14 19.88 -14.74 31.75
C SER A 14 20.99 -15.75 32.04
N TYR A 15 21.60 -15.70 33.24
CA TYR A 15 22.59 -16.69 33.68
C TYR A 15 22.01 -18.11 33.71
N LEU A 16 20.79 -18.27 34.22
CA LEU A 16 20.12 -19.57 34.32
C LEU A 16 19.81 -20.15 32.93
N LEU A 17 19.39 -19.31 31.98
CA LEU A 17 19.21 -19.66 30.57
C LEU A 17 20.52 -20.09 29.91
N LEU A 18 21.59 -19.30 30.08
CA LEU A 18 22.91 -19.64 29.52
C LEU A 18 23.43 -20.95 30.09
N LYS A 19 23.28 -21.18 31.39
CA LYS A 19 23.69 -22.43 32.05
C LYS A 19 22.94 -23.63 31.49
N PHE A 20 21.64 -23.49 31.22
CA PHE A 20 20.82 -24.54 30.61
C PHE A 20 21.29 -24.89 29.19
N ILE A 21 21.59 -23.88 28.38
CA ILE A 21 22.11 -24.06 27.02
C ILE A 21 23.51 -24.69 27.04
N ALA A 22 24.40 -24.20 27.89
CA ALA A 22 25.78 -24.67 28.00
C ALA A 22 25.89 -26.12 28.51
N ASN A 23 24.97 -26.55 29.36
CA ASN A 23 24.95 -27.92 29.91
C ASN A 23 24.29 -28.95 28.97
N THR A 24 23.75 -28.50 27.83
CA THR A 24 23.11 -29.36 26.83
C THR A 24 24.09 -29.72 25.72
N SER A 25 24.07 -30.97 25.24
CA SER A 25 25.01 -31.41 24.21
C SER A 25 24.75 -30.72 22.85
N THR A 26 25.84 -30.32 22.18
CA THR A 26 25.80 -29.63 20.88
C THR A 26 25.03 -30.39 19.80
N LYS A 27 25.10 -31.73 19.79
CA LYS A 27 24.31 -32.60 18.90
C LYS A 27 22.81 -32.54 19.15
N ARG A 28 22.37 -32.43 20.40
CA ARG A 28 20.95 -32.31 20.74
C ARG A 28 20.42 -30.92 20.38
N ILE A 29 21.22 -29.88 20.64
CA ILE A 29 20.90 -28.50 20.27
C ILE A 29 20.73 -28.37 18.75
N SER A 30 21.64 -28.94 17.95
CA SER A 30 21.55 -28.81 16.48
C SER A 30 20.29 -29.46 15.91
N ASN A 31 19.88 -30.62 16.43
CA ASN A 31 18.65 -31.28 16.01
C ASN A 31 17.39 -30.50 16.43
N LEU A 32 17.37 -29.94 17.64
CA LEU A 32 16.27 -29.07 18.08
C LEU A 32 16.15 -27.84 17.19
N VAL A 33 17.27 -27.15 16.91
CA VAL A 33 17.28 -25.96 16.06
C VAL A 33 16.80 -26.30 14.64
N ARG A 34 17.21 -27.43 14.07
CA ARG A 34 16.72 -27.88 12.75
C ARG A 34 15.20 -28.05 12.72
N ILE A 35 14.63 -28.71 13.72
CA ILE A 35 13.18 -28.91 13.84
C ILE A 35 12.46 -27.57 14.04
N LEU A 36 13.03 -26.69 14.87
CA LEU A 36 12.45 -25.38 15.19
C LEU A 36 12.44 -24.47 13.95
N ILE A 37 13.50 -24.47 13.15
CA ILE A 37 13.56 -23.76 11.86
C ILE A 37 12.51 -24.30 10.89
N LEU A 38 12.32 -25.62 10.83
CA LEU A 38 11.37 -26.23 9.91
C LEU A 38 9.92 -25.89 10.28
N ILE A 39 9.60 -25.91 11.58
CA ILE A 39 8.29 -25.52 12.12
C ILE A 39 8.05 -24.02 11.93
N SER A 40 9.04 -23.17 12.24
CA SER A 40 8.91 -21.73 12.06
C SER A 40 8.75 -21.35 10.59
N ALA A 41 9.46 -22.02 9.68
CA ALA A 41 9.28 -21.85 8.23
C ALA A 41 7.88 -22.25 7.78
N PHE A 42 7.32 -23.34 8.31
CA PHE A 42 5.96 -23.78 7.98
C PHE A 42 4.90 -22.77 8.46
N ILE A 43 5.03 -22.28 9.70
CA ILE A 43 4.16 -21.23 10.24
C ILE A 43 4.28 -19.96 9.40
N LEU A 44 5.50 -19.55 9.06
CA LEU A 44 5.76 -18.38 8.24
C LEU A 44 5.11 -18.51 6.85
N ALA A 45 5.18 -19.70 6.23
CA ALA A 45 4.54 -19.97 4.96
C ALA A 45 3.01 -19.83 5.03
N ILE A 46 2.37 -20.29 6.10
CA ILE A 46 0.93 -20.11 6.33
C ILE A 46 0.60 -18.61 6.47
N VAL A 47 1.38 -17.88 7.27
CA VAL A 47 1.19 -16.43 7.43
C VAL A 47 1.36 -15.69 6.11
N PHE A 48 2.31 -16.08 5.26
CA PHE A 48 2.46 -15.54 3.91
C PHE A 48 1.35 -15.98 2.95
N ALA A 49 0.77 -17.18 3.10
CA ALA A 49 -0.33 -17.62 2.24
C ALA A 49 -1.60 -16.80 2.50
N PHE A 50 -1.93 -16.55 3.78
CA PHE A 50 -3.13 -15.78 4.15
C PHE A 50 -2.90 -14.27 4.16
N GLY A 51 -1.71 -13.84 4.59
CA GLY A 51 -1.37 -12.44 4.82
C GLY A 51 -0.32 -11.88 3.86
N GLY A 52 0.26 -12.67 2.95
CA GLY A 52 1.45 -12.29 2.19
C GLY A 52 1.27 -11.05 1.32
N ARG A 53 0.09 -10.85 0.74
CA ARG A 53 -0.21 -9.61 0.02
C ARG A 53 -0.10 -8.39 0.96
N PHE A 54 -0.60 -8.50 2.18
CA PHE A 54 -0.56 -7.41 3.16
C PHE A 54 0.83 -7.27 3.81
N LEU A 55 1.46 -8.38 4.20
CA LEU A 55 2.81 -8.42 4.78
C LEU A 55 3.88 -7.87 3.82
N LEU A 56 3.78 -8.15 2.52
CA LEU A 56 4.72 -7.63 1.52
C LEU A 56 4.36 -6.21 1.07
N SER A 57 3.07 -5.88 0.98
CA SER A 57 2.66 -4.53 0.54
C SER A 57 2.88 -3.47 1.60
N LEU A 58 2.71 -3.75 2.89
CA LEU A 58 2.86 -2.74 3.95
C LEU A 58 4.28 -2.11 3.98
N PRO A 59 5.39 -2.88 3.99
CA PRO A 59 6.74 -2.32 3.91
C PRO A 59 6.97 -1.57 2.60
N LEU A 60 6.48 -2.09 1.48
CA LEU A 60 6.61 -1.43 0.17
C LEU A 60 5.85 -0.10 0.12
N ILE A 61 4.66 -0.03 0.72
CA ILE A 61 3.87 1.19 0.85
C ILE A 61 4.60 2.17 1.75
N LEU A 62 5.14 1.75 2.90
CA LEU A 62 5.91 2.63 3.78
C LEU A 62 7.18 3.16 3.10
N LEU A 63 7.89 2.30 2.35
CA LEU A 63 9.06 2.69 1.57
C LEU A 63 8.69 3.70 0.47
N SER A 64 7.61 3.41 -0.27
CA SER A 64 7.06 4.33 -1.27
C SER A 64 6.64 5.66 -0.64
N LEU A 65 6.04 5.63 0.55
CA LEU A 65 5.65 6.82 1.30
C LEU A 65 6.86 7.65 1.72
N GLY A 66 7.97 7.00 2.10
CA GLY A 66 9.26 7.65 2.33
C GLY A 66 9.79 8.37 1.09
N ILE A 67 9.70 7.72 -0.08
CA ILE A 67 10.08 8.31 -1.37
C ILE A 67 9.18 9.50 -1.74
N VAL A 68 7.88 9.41 -1.46
CA VAL A 68 6.91 10.50 -1.68
C VAL A 68 7.16 11.66 -0.72
N LYS A 69 7.56 11.38 0.53
CA LYS A 69 7.98 12.41 1.51
C LYS A 69 9.20 13.19 1.04
N LEU A 70 10.18 12.54 0.40
CA LEU A 70 11.36 13.22 -0.19
C LEU A 70 10.98 14.18 -1.33
N LYS A 71 9.86 13.91 -2.03
CA LYS A 71 9.29 14.80 -3.04
C LYS A 71 8.37 15.89 -2.46
N GLY A 72 8.22 15.99 -1.14
CA GLY A 72 7.46 17.06 -0.48
C GLY A 72 5.95 16.85 -0.41
N LEU A 73 5.45 15.68 -0.82
CA LEU A 73 4.03 15.33 -0.74
C LEU A 73 3.67 14.87 0.68
N THR A 74 2.72 15.57 1.29
CA THR A 74 2.24 15.25 2.65
C THR A 74 1.17 14.15 2.61
N ILE A 75 0.97 13.46 3.74
CA ILE A 75 -0.04 12.38 3.88
C ILE A 75 -1.45 12.90 3.58
N TYR A 76 -1.76 14.14 3.97
CA TYR A 76 -3.04 14.79 3.68
C TYR A 76 -3.25 15.03 2.18
N GLN A 77 -2.20 15.39 1.44
CA GLN A 77 -2.27 15.56 -0.01
C GLN A 77 -2.49 14.22 -0.73
N LEU A 78 -1.87 13.13 -0.26
CA LEU A 78 -2.13 11.78 -0.75
C LEU A 78 -3.60 11.36 -0.55
N ILE A 79 -4.16 11.64 0.61
CA ILE A 79 -5.59 11.38 0.90
C ILE A 79 -6.49 12.26 0.01
N GLY A 80 -6.12 13.52 -0.21
CA GLY A 80 -6.81 14.42 -1.12
C GLY A 80 -6.80 13.92 -2.57
N LEU A 81 -5.64 13.47 -3.05
CA LEU A 81 -5.49 12.85 -4.38
C LEU A 81 -6.31 11.57 -4.50
N PHE A 82 -6.33 10.72 -3.46
CA PHE A 82 -7.14 9.51 -3.46
C PHE A 82 -8.63 9.83 -3.63
N ARG A 83 -9.14 10.83 -2.89
CA ARG A 83 -10.52 11.32 -3.03
C ARG A 83 -10.78 11.89 -4.42
N LEU A 84 -9.86 12.69 -4.95
CA LEU A 84 -9.97 13.25 -6.29
C LEU A 84 -10.10 12.13 -7.33
N ILE A 85 -9.21 11.13 -7.30
CA ILE A 85 -9.25 9.96 -8.19
C ILE A 85 -10.58 9.22 -8.03
N GLN A 86 -11.07 9.04 -6.80
CA GLN A 86 -12.35 8.39 -6.56
C GLN A 86 -13.52 9.16 -7.17
N THR A 87 -13.55 10.49 -7.02
CA THR A 87 -14.55 11.36 -7.64
C THR A 87 -14.49 11.26 -9.16
N LEU A 88 -13.31 11.38 -9.79
CA LEU A 88 -13.14 11.25 -11.24
C LEU A 88 -13.56 9.88 -11.76
N ARG A 89 -13.31 8.82 -10.99
CA ARG A 89 -13.70 7.47 -11.38
C ARG A 89 -15.22 7.28 -11.30
N ASN A 90 -15.88 7.93 -10.34
CA ASN A 90 -17.33 7.90 -10.16
C ASN A 90 -18.08 8.77 -11.18
N THR A 91 -17.44 9.78 -11.78
CA THR A 91 -18.09 10.63 -12.81
C THR A 91 -18.23 9.94 -14.17
N GLY A 92 -17.74 8.70 -14.34
CA GLY A 92 -17.88 7.89 -15.55
C GLY A 92 -17.09 8.37 -16.78
N ARG A 93 -16.71 9.66 -16.84
CA ARG A 93 -15.96 10.28 -17.94
C ARG A 93 -14.52 9.79 -18.11
N PHE A 94 -13.94 9.16 -17.10
CA PHE A 94 -12.57 8.63 -17.13
C PHE A 94 -12.54 7.09 -17.04
N SER A 95 -13.66 6.42 -17.33
CA SER A 95 -13.74 4.97 -17.35
C SER A 95 -13.30 4.43 -18.71
N PHE A 96 -12.09 3.88 -18.80
CA PHE A 96 -11.54 3.26 -20.03
C PHE A 96 -12.08 1.85 -20.30
N LYS A 97 -13.17 1.44 -19.62
CA LYS A 97 -13.69 0.06 -19.65
C LYS A 97 -14.66 -0.22 -20.80
N GLN A 98 -14.69 0.61 -21.83
CA GLN A 98 -15.65 0.52 -22.92
C GLN A 98 -14.94 0.21 -24.24
N ASN A 99 -15.06 -1.04 -24.69
CA ASN A 99 -14.66 -1.54 -26.02
C ASN A 99 -15.62 -1.10 -27.14
N GLN A 100 -16.24 0.08 -27.02
CA GLN A 100 -17.03 0.65 -28.10
C GLN A 100 -16.27 1.87 -28.61
N PRO A 101 -16.16 2.07 -29.94
CA PRO A 101 -15.53 3.27 -30.48
C PRO A 101 -16.29 4.45 -29.88
N PHE A 102 -15.57 5.30 -29.14
CA PHE A 102 -16.10 6.53 -28.58
C PHE A 102 -16.62 7.39 -29.74
N GLY A 103 -17.89 7.21 -30.09
CA GLY A 103 -18.67 8.22 -30.76
C GLY A 103 -18.81 9.35 -29.76
N ASN A 104 -17.89 10.30 -29.79
CA ASN A 104 -18.08 11.62 -29.22
C ASN A 104 -19.22 12.31 -29.98
N SER A 105 -20.44 11.77 -29.93
CA SER A 105 -21.64 12.53 -30.22
C SER A 105 -21.97 13.30 -28.95
N SER A 106 -21.15 14.31 -28.65
CA SER A 106 -21.68 15.49 -27.98
C SER A 106 -22.88 15.91 -28.83
N SER A 107 -24.09 15.76 -28.28
CA SER A 107 -25.35 16.15 -28.92
C SER A 107 -25.48 17.68 -28.96
N LEU A 108 -24.39 18.36 -29.29
CA LEU A 108 -24.32 19.80 -29.36
C LEU A 108 -25.12 20.19 -30.59
N SER A 109 -26.32 20.69 -30.32
CA SER A 109 -27.22 21.12 -31.38
C SER A 109 -26.56 22.27 -32.16
N LEU A 110 -26.83 22.39 -33.45
CA LEU A 110 -26.29 23.49 -34.25
C LEU A 110 -26.59 24.84 -33.58
N ASP A 111 -27.77 25.00 -32.99
CA ASP A 111 -28.18 26.20 -32.27
C ASP A 111 -27.31 26.49 -31.04
N GLU A 112 -26.94 25.48 -30.24
CA GLU A 112 -25.99 25.65 -29.14
C GLU A 112 -24.59 26.04 -29.65
N ALA A 113 -24.17 25.49 -30.79
CA ALA A 113 -22.87 25.82 -31.38
C ALA A 113 -22.82 27.31 -31.78
N TYR A 114 -23.86 27.80 -32.45
CA TYR A 114 -24.00 29.21 -32.82
C TYR A 114 -24.02 30.12 -31.59
N LYS A 115 -24.72 29.72 -30.52
CA LYS A 115 -24.77 30.49 -29.26
C LYS A 115 -23.41 30.56 -28.56
N ILE A 116 -22.66 29.46 -28.49
CA ILE A 116 -21.32 29.41 -27.88
C ILE A 116 -20.33 30.29 -28.66
N LEU A 117 -20.40 30.23 -29.99
CA LEU A 117 -19.53 31.03 -30.87
C LEU A 117 -20.00 32.49 -31.00
N ASN A 118 -21.12 32.85 -30.36
CA ASN A 118 -21.78 34.15 -30.49
C ASN A 118 -22.00 34.56 -31.96
N LEU A 119 -22.38 33.59 -32.79
CA LEU A 119 -22.63 33.76 -34.22
C LEU A 119 -24.13 33.76 -34.48
N ASP A 120 -24.54 34.60 -35.43
CA ASP A 120 -25.92 34.58 -35.92
C ASP A 120 -26.09 33.50 -36.97
N LYS A 121 -26.95 32.52 -36.69
CA LYS A 121 -27.29 31.40 -37.59
C LYS A 121 -27.87 31.88 -38.94
N ASN A 122 -28.51 33.06 -38.95
CA ASN A 122 -29.17 33.60 -40.14
C ASN A 122 -28.21 34.37 -41.05
N LYS A 123 -27.00 34.68 -40.59
CA LYS A 123 -26.01 35.43 -41.36
C LYS A 123 -25.17 34.46 -42.21
N LYS A 124 -25.43 34.42 -43.53
CA LYS A 124 -24.56 33.69 -44.46
C LYS A 124 -23.19 34.36 -44.51
N ILE A 125 -22.15 33.64 -44.09
CA ILE A 125 -20.76 34.09 -44.25
C ILE A 125 -20.37 33.82 -45.71
N THR A 126 -20.33 34.88 -46.52
CA THR A 126 -19.70 34.86 -47.84
C THR A 126 -18.21 35.11 -47.67
N LYS A 127 -17.38 34.37 -48.44
CA LYS A 127 -15.91 34.51 -48.46
C LYS A 127 -15.48 35.89 -48.94
#